data_AF-A0A2W6Z1L1-F1
#
_entry.id   AF-A0A2W6Z1L1-F1
#
_cell.length_a   1.000
_cell.length_b   1.000
_cell.length_c   1.000
_cell.angle_alpha   90.00
_cell.angle_beta   90.00
_cell.angle_gamma   90.00
#
_symmetry.space_group_name_H-M   'P 1'
#
loop_
_entity.id
_entity.type
_entity.pdbx_description
1 polymer ?
#
loop_
_entity_poly.entity_id
_entity_poly.type
_entity_poly.pdbx_seq_one_letter_code
_entity_poly.pdbx_strand_id
1 'polypeptide(L)'
;MGQGLAGICVNKGFDIDGFDLGRDLSFEWQFQKKVSPEIAFEKNKRKKFYDVCFLENATLILTELETGMWGRTSEKYEIFSFVIQESTMSFSFKWSLNSDFEQRYFRVENNIIEEEVSIGEKLPIEGLYDDYTNLIEAQIKETTGFSLKDFSDKEFYRFKWVGWEILSKDLEYILRSEYFYKYVDRGLIPNYTQEEQIRLFELFHKYAVDNNIDVYHYMTYGNSEGIMPIETIFKTNYQDVIKILLKNPETESVVKKYYTKNQLDWLFCINQNDEKRYNEILNDHIKIEENVISNEDISRKKSKKKWWGFWNKYI
;
A
#
# COMPACT_ATOMS: atom_id res chain seq x y z
N MET A 1 31.27 15.62 16.41
CA MET A 1 29.80 15.83 16.39
C MET A 1 29.21 14.59 15.76
N GLY A 2 28.44 13.79 16.49
CA GLY A 2 27.95 12.51 15.97
C GLY A 2 26.86 12.64 14.91
N GLN A 3 26.82 11.72 13.96
CA GLN A 3 25.78 11.55 12.94
C GLN A 3 24.45 11.09 13.58
N GLY A 4 23.35 11.60 13.04
CA GLY A 4 21.98 11.18 13.35
C GLY A 4 21.32 10.87 12.02
N LEU A 5 21.00 9.61 11.74
CA LEU A 5 20.44 9.19 10.47
C LEU A 5 19.47 8.04 10.72
N ALA A 6 18.31 8.10 10.08
CA ALA A 6 17.34 7.02 10.08
C ALA A 6 16.79 6.81 8.68
N GLY A 7 16.51 5.56 8.36
CA GLY A 7 16.00 5.22 7.06
C GLY A 7 15.40 3.83 6.97
N ILE A 8 14.85 3.56 5.79
CA ILE A 8 14.25 2.28 5.41
C ILE A 8 14.76 1.97 4.01
N CYS A 9 15.41 0.83 3.88
CA CYS A 9 15.88 0.25 2.64
C CYS A 9 14.88 -0.82 2.19
N VAL A 10 14.59 -0.85 0.89
CA VAL A 10 13.74 -1.85 0.26
C VAL A 10 14.50 -2.44 -0.92
N ASN A 11 14.57 -3.76 -1.04
CA ASN A 11 15.26 -4.46 -2.15
C ASN A 11 14.45 -4.45 -3.47
N LYS A 12 13.80 -3.32 -3.76
CA LYS A 12 12.99 -3.12 -4.95
C LYS A 12 12.99 -1.67 -5.40
N GLY A 13 13.04 -1.45 -6.71
CA GLY A 13 12.79 -0.16 -7.35
C GLY A 13 11.30 0.14 -7.47
N PHE A 14 10.96 1.42 -7.34
CA PHE A 14 9.60 1.93 -7.52
C PHE A 14 9.63 3.18 -8.40
N ASP A 15 8.47 3.52 -8.96
CA ASP A 15 8.31 4.76 -9.71
C ASP A 15 8.46 5.99 -8.82
N ILE A 16 8.96 7.07 -9.41
CA ILE A 16 9.31 8.32 -8.72
C ILE A 16 8.09 9.00 -8.06
N ASP A 17 6.88 8.69 -8.51
CA ASP A 17 5.68 9.21 -7.87
C ASP A 17 5.42 8.60 -6.48
N GLY A 18 6.18 7.57 -6.09
CA GLY A 18 6.14 6.93 -4.79
C GLY A 18 4.82 6.26 -4.45
N PHE A 19 3.93 6.09 -5.43
CA PHE A 19 2.58 5.59 -5.21
C PHE A 19 2.58 4.14 -4.75
N ASP A 20 3.21 3.26 -5.54
CA ASP A 20 3.26 1.82 -5.25
C ASP A 20 4.03 1.53 -3.96
N LEU A 21 5.11 2.27 -3.71
CA LEU A 21 5.87 2.21 -2.46
C LEU A 21 5.00 2.61 -1.26
N GLY A 22 4.25 3.70 -1.40
CA GLY A 22 3.34 4.17 -0.36
C GLY A 22 2.24 3.17 -0.07
N ARG A 23 1.62 2.58 -1.10
CA ARG A 23 0.64 1.51 -0.95
C ARG A 23 1.23 0.30 -0.24
N ASP A 24 2.35 -0.22 -0.74
CA ASP A 24 2.89 -1.49 -0.26
C ASP A 24 3.48 -1.40 1.16
N LEU A 25 3.91 -0.21 1.60
CA LEU A 25 4.44 0.03 2.96
C LEU A 25 3.49 0.82 3.86
N SER A 26 2.25 1.05 3.41
CA SER A 26 1.24 1.83 4.11
C SER A 26 1.72 3.24 4.51
N PHE A 27 2.44 3.93 3.61
CA PHE A 27 2.71 5.35 3.74
C PHE A 27 1.60 6.18 3.08
N GLU A 28 0.90 6.94 3.91
CA GLU A 28 -0.10 7.92 3.51
C GLU A 28 0.56 9.26 3.16
N TRP A 29 1.37 9.27 2.11
CA TRP A 29 2.20 10.40 1.73
C TRP A 29 1.85 11.00 0.36
N GLN A 30 2.33 12.22 0.12
CA GLN A 30 2.24 12.88 -1.18
C GLN A 30 3.59 13.47 -1.58
N PHE A 31 3.91 13.37 -2.86
CA PHE A 31 5.07 14.02 -3.46
C PHE A 31 5.02 15.53 -3.21
N GLN A 32 6.16 16.14 -2.92
CA GLN A 32 6.29 17.58 -2.69
C GLN A 32 7.23 18.21 -3.72
N LYS A 33 8.46 17.73 -3.79
CA LYS A 33 9.51 18.27 -4.66
C LYS A 33 10.73 17.36 -4.73
N LYS A 34 11.56 17.56 -5.74
CA LYS A 34 12.94 17.04 -5.76
C LYS A 34 13.81 17.80 -4.74
N VAL A 35 14.76 17.11 -4.11
CA VAL A 35 15.73 17.67 -3.16
C VAL A 35 17.13 17.14 -3.46
N SER A 36 18.15 17.87 -3.00
CA SER A 36 19.54 17.44 -3.15
C SER A 36 19.92 16.42 -2.06
N PRO A 37 20.96 15.60 -2.29
CA PRO A 37 21.48 14.67 -1.28
C PRO A 37 21.82 15.35 0.05
N GLU A 38 22.37 16.55 0.04
CA GLU A 38 22.73 17.27 1.27
C GLU A 38 21.50 17.57 2.14
N ILE A 39 20.37 17.86 1.49
CA ILE A 39 19.09 18.07 2.17
C ILE A 39 18.50 16.73 2.63
N ALA A 40 18.64 15.68 1.82
CA ALA A 40 18.11 14.36 2.13
C ALA A 40 18.81 13.71 3.34
N PHE A 41 20.12 13.89 3.46
CA PHE A 41 20.97 13.38 4.55
C PHE A 41 21.09 14.35 5.74
N GLU A 42 20.16 15.32 5.88
CA GLU A 42 20.16 16.21 7.04
C GLU A 42 20.02 15.43 8.36
N LYS A 43 20.84 15.79 9.36
CA LYS A 43 20.93 15.05 10.64
C LYS A 43 19.59 14.93 11.37
N ASN A 44 18.75 15.97 11.30
CA ASN A 44 17.50 16.05 12.03
C ASN A 44 16.35 16.21 11.03
N LYS A 45 15.92 15.09 10.46
CA LYS A 45 14.80 15.13 9.52
C LYS A 45 13.53 15.57 10.22
N ARG A 46 12.76 16.42 9.55
CA ARG A 46 11.49 16.91 10.08
C ARG A 46 10.46 15.78 10.15
N LYS A 47 9.69 15.73 11.25
CA LYS A 47 8.56 14.81 11.38
C LYS A 47 7.62 14.92 10.17
N LYS A 48 7.09 13.78 9.74
CA LYS A 48 6.18 13.63 8.59
C LYS A 48 6.81 13.92 7.22
N PHE A 49 8.12 14.11 7.11
CA PHE A 49 8.80 14.23 5.82
C PHE A 49 9.70 13.04 5.57
N TYR A 50 9.73 12.60 4.31
CA TYR A 50 10.53 11.48 3.83
C TYR A 50 11.26 11.94 2.58
N ASP A 51 12.56 11.66 2.50
CA ASP A 51 13.29 11.87 1.26
C ASP A 51 13.67 10.51 0.70
N VAL A 52 13.20 10.24 -0.51
CA VAL A 52 13.26 8.92 -1.12
C VAL A 52 14.17 8.97 -2.33
N CYS A 53 15.13 8.06 -2.37
CA CYS A 53 15.93 7.78 -3.56
C CYS A 53 15.41 6.51 -4.20
N PHE A 54 14.88 6.65 -5.42
CA PHE A 54 14.41 5.54 -6.24
C PHE A 54 15.54 5.09 -7.17
N LEU A 55 15.91 3.81 -7.10
CA LEU A 55 16.83 3.16 -8.03
C LEU A 55 16.09 2.05 -8.77
N GLU A 56 16.73 1.48 -9.79
CA GLU A 56 16.12 0.41 -10.62
C GLU A 56 15.73 -0.83 -9.79
N ASN A 57 16.59 -1.22 -8.84
CA ASN A 57 16.43 -2.46 -8.06
C ASN A 57 16.38 -2.23 -6.54
N ALA A 58 16.38 -0.98 -6.09
CA ALA A 58 16.39 -0.66 -4.67
C ALA A 58 15.75 0.70 -4.40
N THR A 59 15.27 0.88 -3.18
CA THR A 59 14.76 2.17 -2.72
C THR A 59 15.26 2.48 -1.32
N LEU A 60 15.74 3.70 -1.14
CA LEU A 60 16.14 4.23 0.17
C LEU A 60 15.16 5.34 0.57
N ILE A 61 14.53 5.19 1.74
CA ILE A 61 13.67 6.19 2.36
C ILE A 61 14.42 6.74 3.56
N LEU A 62 14.83 8.00 3.51
CA LEU A 62 15.39 8.71 4.66
C LEU A 62 14.26 9.39 5.44
N THR A 63 14.15 9.06 6.73
CA THR A 63 13.04 9.47 7.60
C THR A 63 13.58 10.08 8.90
N GLU A 64 12.70 10.44 9.81
CA GLU A 64 13.07 10.83 11.17
C GLU A 64 13.25 9.58 12.06
N LEU A 65 13.96 9.74 13.18
CA LEU A 65 14.45 8.64 14.02
C LEU A 65 13.34 7.70 14.53
N GLU A 66 12.20 8.24 14.95
CA GLU A 66 11.06 7.48 15.48
C GLU A 66 10.50 6.53 14.41
N THR A 67 10.28 6.99 13.18
CA THR A 67 9.80 6.18 12.06
C THR A 67 10.84 5.13 11.65
N GLY A 68 12.13 5.48 11.65
CA GLY A 68 13.20 4.50 11.41
C GLY A 68 13.23 3.39 12.47
N MET A 69 13.01 3.77 13.74
CA MET A 69 12.99 2.85 14.88
C MET A 69 11.78 1.91 14.86
N TRP A 70 10.57 2.43 14.60
CA TRP A 70 9.37 1.59 14.42
C TRP A 70 9.48 0.71 13.18
N GLY A 71 10.15 1.24 12.14
CA GLY A 71 10.42 0.60 10.86
C GLY A 71 9.18 0.22 10.07
N ARG A 72 9.39 -0.57 9.02
CA ARG A 72 8.35 -1.18 8.19
C ARG A 72 8.68 -2.64 7.93
N THR A 73 7.65 -3.42 7.59
CA THR A 73 7.76 -4.81 7.18
C THR A 73 6.93 -5.02 5.92
N SER A 74 7.27 -6.04 5.14
CA SER A 74 6.50 -6.45 3.98
C SER A 74 6.63 -7.96 3.77
N GLU A 75 5.55 -8.57 3.30
CA GLU A 75 5.57 -9.96 2.85
C GLU A 75 6.14 -10.10 1.43
N LYS A 76 6.25 -9.00 0.69
CA LYS A 76 6.62 -9.00 -0.73
C LYS A 76 8.11 -8.73 -0.97
N TYR A 77 8.72 -7.94 -0.10
CA TYR A 77 10.06 -7.38 -0.30
C TYR A 77 10.89 -7.55 0.96
N GLU A 78 12.20 -7.62 0.77
CA GLU A 78 13.12 -7.45 1.88
C GLU A 78 13.13 -5.97 2.29
N ILE A 79 13.03 -5.74 3.59
CA ILE A 79 13.04 -4.41 4.17
C ILE A 79 14.03 -4.36 5.32
N PHE A 80 14.85 -3.31 5.32
CA PHE A 80 15.77 -3.00 6.39
C PHE A 80 15.56 -1.57 6.88
N SER A 81 15.00 -1.41 8.07
CA SER A 81 14.86 -0.12 8.75
C SER A 81 16.02 0.07 9.72
N PHE A 82 16.54 1.28 9.85
CA PHE A 82 17.71 1.55 10.67
C PHE A 82 17.66 2.93 11.35
N VAL A 83 18.37 3.02 12.46
CA VAL A 83 18.70 4.26 13.18
C VAL A 83 20.16 4.22 13.59
N ILE A 84 20.90 5.27 13.24
CA ILE A 84 22.26 5.55 13.66
C ILE A 84 22.21 6.89 14.39
N GLN A 85 22.40 6.89 15.72
CA GLN A 85 22.46 8.11 16.53
C GLN A 85 23.75 8.14 17.36
N GLU A 86 24.85 8.50 16.72
CA GLU A 86 26.19 8.50 17.33
C GLU A 86 26.30 9.46 18.53
N SER A 87 25.55 10.56 18.55
CA SER A 87 25.63 11.52 19.67
C SER A 87 25.13 10.96 21.00
N THR A 88 24.24 9.97 20.96
CA THR A 88 23.76 9.25 22.16
C THR A 88 24.15 7.78 22.12
N MET A 89 25.00 7.39 21.16
CA MET A 89 25.43 6.01 20.92
C MET A 89 24.25 5.03 20.90
N SER A 90 23.15 5.44 20.25
CA SER A 90 21.93 4.66 20.13
C SER A 90 21.80 4.15 18.70
N PHE A 91 21.68 2.83 18.55
CA PHE A 91 21.62 2.17 17.26
C PHE A 91 20.45 1.20 17.26
N SER A 92 19.70 1.14 16.17
CA SER A 92 18.66 0.13 16.03
C SER A 92 18.50 -0.26 14.59
N PHE A 93 18.05 -1.49 14.40
CA PHE A 93 17.60 -1.93 13.11
C PHE A 93 16.48 -2.95 13.21
N LYS A 94 15.73 -3.02 12.12
CA LYS A 94 14.60 -3.91 11.95
C LYS A 94 14.66 -4.46 10.53
N TRP A 95 14.76 -5.77 10.40
CA TRP A 95 14.88 -6.47 9.14
C TRP A 95 13.69 -7.42 8.95
N SER A 96 13.21 -7.54 7.72
CA SER A 96 12.17 -8.51 7.38
C SER A 96 12.34 -9.06 5.98
N LEU A 97 12.14 -10.37 5.81
CA LEU A 97 12.15 -11.09 4.54
C LEU A 97 11.17 -12.27 4.61
N ASN A 98 10.28 -12.43 3.62
CA ASN A 98 9.38 -13.59 3.52
C ASN A 98 8.58 -13.90 4.82
N SER A 99 8.12 -12.85 5.51
CA SER A 99 7.44 -12.94 6.83
C SER A 99 8.35 -13.28 8.02
N ASP A 100 9.62 -13.61 7.80
CA ASP A 100 10.61 -13.66 8.87
C ASP A 100 10.94 -12.24 9.33
N PHE A 101 11.20 -12.12 10.62
CA PHE A 101 11.26 -10.84 11.31
C PHE A 101 12.37 -10.79 12.33
N GLU A 102 13.26 -9.82 12.15
CA GLU A 102 14.37 -9.57 13.05
C GLU A 102 14.37 -8.13 13.53
N GLN A 103 14.57 -7.93 14.82
CA GLN A 103 14.71 -6.61 15.41
C GLN A 103 15.84 -6.59 16.44
N ARG A 104 16.66 -5.55 16.36
CA ARG A 104 17.69 -5.27 17.34
C ARG A 104 17.66 -3.80 17.75
N TYR A 105 17.77 -3.55 19.04
CA TYR A 105 18.00 -2.24 19.61
C TYR A 105 19.21 -2.32 20.53
N PHE A 106 20.13 -1.37 20.36
CA PHE A 106 21.36 -1.28 21.13
C PHE A 106 21.57 0.14 21.62
N ARG A 107 21.95 0.26 22.89
CA ARG A 107 22.50 1.50 23.46
C ARG A 107 23.89 1.21 24.01
N VAL A 108 24.87 2.01 23.59
CA VAL A 108 26.26 1.86 24.03
C VAL A 108 26.63 3.04 24.92
N GLU A 109 27.01 2.79 26.18
CA GLU A 109 27.64 3.81 27.03
C GLU A 109 29.01 3.34 27.49
N ASN A 110 30.03 4.19 27.38
CA ASN A 110 31.42 3.87 27.75
C ASN A 110 31.98 2.58 27.11
N ASN A 111 31.60 2.30 25.86
CA ASN A 111 31.94 1.07 25.12
C ASN A 111 31.33 -0.22 25.69
N ILE A 112 30.31 -0.11 26.53
CA ILE A 112 29.53 -1.23 27.07
C ILE A 112 28.12 -1.13 26.49
N ILE A 113 27.57 -2.24 26.03
CA ILE A 113 26.17 -2.34 25.61
C ILE A 113 25.33 -2.32 26.89
N GLU A 114 24.59 -1.24 27.11
CA GLU A 114 23.75 -1.08 28.31
C GLU A 114 22.37 -1.70 28.16
N GLU A 115 21.83 -1.68 26.94
CA GLU A 115 20.48 -2.14 26.65
C GLU A 115 20.48 -2.87 25.31
N GLU A 116 20.19 -4.17 25.34
CA GLU A 116 19.98 -5.01 24.16
C GLU A 116 18.55 -5.54 24.19
N VAL A 117 17.74 -5.10 23.23
CA VAL A 117 16.43 -5.72 22.96
C VAL A 117 16.54 -6.42 21.61
N SER A 118 16.42 -7.74 21.62
CA SER A 118 16.48 -8.58 20.43
C SER A 118 15.21 -9.41 20.28
N ILE A 119 14.68 -9.46 19.05
CA ILE A 119 13.59 -10.33 18.64
C ILE A 119 14.05 -11.07 17.38
N GLY A 120 14.03 -12.40 17.42
CA GLY A 120 14.43 -13.30 16.34
C GLY A 120 15.90 -13.77 16.39
N GLU A 121 16.39 -14.38 15.32
CA GLU A 121 17.75 -14.91 15.13
C GLU A 121 18.76 -13.87 14.62
N LYS A 122 20.00 -13.89 15.14
CA LYS A 122 21.04 -12.95 14.70
C LYS A 122 21.27 -13.03 13.20
N LEU A 123 21.34 -11.88 12.55
CA LEU A 123 21.71 -11.83 11.13
C LEU A 123 23.12 -12.42 10.97
N PRO A 124 23.40 -13.18 9.89
CA PRO A 124 24.70 -13.80 9.69
C PRO A 124 25.89 -12.83 9.77
N ILE A 125 25.66 -11.57 9.42
CA ILE A 125 26.69 -10.53 9.40
C ILE A 125 26.96 -9.90 10.79
N GLU A 126 26.11 -10.11 11.80
CA GLU A 126 26.28 -9.50 13.13
C GLU A 126 27.61 -9.89 13.80
N GLY A 127 28.11 -11.11 13.55
CA GLY A 127 29.39 -11.57 14.11
C GLY A 127 30.64 -11.07 13.36
N LEU A 128 30.48 -10.31 12.29
CA LEU A 128 31.57 -9.84 11.43
C LEU A 128 32.00 -8.40 11.74
N TYR A 129 31.21 -7.67 12.54
CA TYR A 129 31.40 -6.25 12.79
C TYR A 129 31.35 -5.94 14.29
N ASP A 130 32.42 -5.33 14.80
CA ASP A 130 32.49 -4.85 16.19
C ASP A 130 31.75 -3.51 16.39
N ASP A 131 31.59 -2.75 15.30
CA ASP A 131 30.97 -1.43 15.31
C ASP A 131 29.57 -1.48 14.68
N TYR A 132 28.58 -1.01 15.42
CA TYR A 132 27.17 -1.05 15.00
C TYR A 132 26.84 -0.15 13.81
N THR A 133 27.56 0.95 13.62
CA THR A 133 27.41 1.78 12.42
C THR A 133 27.87 0.99 11.20
N ASN A 134 29.03 0.33 11.28
CA ASN A 134 29.56 -0.51 10.21
C ASN A 134 28.65 -1.72 9.91
N LEU A 135 28.07 -2.34 10.95
CA LEU A 135 27.08 -3.40 10.80
C LEU A 135 25.84 -2.92 10.03
N ILE A 136 25.28 -1.77 10.44
CA ILE A 136 24.11 -1.18 9.77
C ILE A 136 24.45 -0.82 8.32
N GLU A 137 25.60 -0.19 8.05
CA GLU A 137 26.05 0.13 6.70
C GLU A 137 26.24 -1.12 5.83
N ALA A 138 26.77 -2.20 6.41
CA ALA A 138 26.89 -3.49 5.72
C ALA A 138 25.52 -4.07 5.36
N GLN A 139 24.54 -4.03 6.29
CA GLN A 139 23.20 -4.52 6.01
C GLN A 139 22.44 -3.66 4.99
N ILE A 140 22.65 -2.34 4.98
CA ILE A 140 22.13 -1.45 3.91
C ILE A 140 22.65 -1.90 2.55
N LYS A 141 23.96 -2.20 2.47
CA LYS A 141 24.58 -2.68 1.24
C LYS A 141 24.08 -4.05 0.83
N GLU A 142 23.88 -4.98 1.77
CA GLU A 142 23.30 -6.29 1.48
C GLU A 142 21.88 -6.16 0.93
N THR A 143 21.05 -5.31 1.55
CA THR A 143 19.64 -5.13 1.19
C THR A 143 19.47 -4.41 -0.15
N THR A 144 20.30 -3.40 -0.43
CA THR A 144 20.11 -2.51 -1.60
C THR A 144 21.12 -2.73 -2.73
N GLY A 145 22.26 -3.37 -2.46
CA GLY A 145 23.42 -3.39 -3.33
C GLY A 145 24.29 -2.13 -3.27
N PHE A 146 23.90 -1.11 -2.49
CA PHE A 146 24.56 0.20 -2.41
C PHE A 146 24.91 0.57 -0.97
N SER A 147 26.08 1.18 -0.76
CA SER A 147 26.44 1.80 0.51
C SER A 147 25.80 3.20 0.63
N LEU A 148 25.74 3.76 1.85
CA LEU A 148 25.25 5.13 2.06
C LEU A 148 26.01 6.18 1.21
N LYS A 149 27.31 5.96 0.96
CA LYS A 149 28.12 6.84 0.12
C LYS A 149 27.70 6.79 -1.35
N ASP A 150 27.28 5.63 -1.83
CA ASP A 150 26.80 5.46 -3.21
C ASP A 150 25.46 6.17 -3.47
N PHE A 151 24.77 6.62 -2.42
CA PHE A 151 23.57 7.46 -2.55
C PHE A 151 23.87 8.96 -2.63
N SER A 152 25.11 9.39 -2.35
CA SER A 152 25.46 10.81 -2.23
C SER A 152 25.42 11.59 -3.56
N ASP A 153 25.43 10.89 -4.70
CA ASP A 153 25.32 11.45 -6.05
C ASP A 153 23.93 11.23 -6.68
N LYS A 154 22.98 10.63 -5.95
CA LYS A 154 21.67 10.22 -6.47
C LYS A 154 20.59 11.29 -6.30
N GLU A 155 19.50 11.11 -7.02
CA GLU A 155 18.36 12.01 -6.95
C GLU A 155 17.42 11.62 -5.82
N PHE A 156 17.03 12.61 -5.00
CA PHE A 156 16.09 12.41 -3.91
C PHE A 156 14.79 13.19 -4.16
N TYR A 157 13.69 12.59 -3.71
CA TYR A 157 12.34 13.10 -3.87
C TYR A 157 11.68 13.19 -2.49
N ARG A 158 11.21 14.39 -2.14
CA ARG A 158 10.59 14.66 -0.85
C ARG A 158 9.11 14.35 -0.90
N PHE A 159 8.66 13.55 0.06
CA PHE A 159 7.28 13.24 0.35
C PHE A 159 6.90 13.78 1.72
N LYS A 160 5.62 14.10 1.89
CA LYS A 160 5.04 14.52 3.16
C LYS A 160 3.91 13.57 3.53
N TRP A 161 3.88 13.07 4.76
CA TRP A 161 2.71 12.37 5.29
C TRP A 161 1.54 13.34 5.39
N VAL A 162 0.42 12.96 4.79
CA VAL A 162 -0.80 13.77 4.71
C VAL A 162 -1.98 13.13 5.42
N GLY A 163 -1.94 11.81 5.65
CA GLY A 163 -3.05 11.08 6.25
C GLY A 163 -4.08 10.61 5.22
N TRP A 164 -4.78 9.51 5.53
CA TRP A 164 -5.82 8.95 4.68
C TRP A 164 -6.95 9.95 4.37
N GLU A 165 -7.26 10.89 5.27
CA GLU A 165 -8.33 11.88 5.10
C GLU A 165 -8.06 12.87 3.95
N ILE A 166 -6.78 13.09 3.63
CA ILE A 166 -6.37 13.93 2.51
C ILE A 166 -6.32 13.08 1.23
N LEU A 167 -5.74 11.88 1.31
CA LEU A 167 -5.62 10.98 0.16
C LEU A 167 -6.98 10.49 -0.37
N SER A 168 -7.97 10.31 0.51
CA SER A 168 -9.33 9.92 0.14
C SER A 168 -10.12 11.00 -0.61
N LYS A 169 -9.54 12.18 -0.80
CA LYS A 169 -10.10 13.26 -1.63
C LYS A 169 -9.45 13.34 -3.00
N ASP A 170 -8.33 12.66 -3.20
CA ASP A 170 -7.62 12.57 -4.47
C ASP A 170 -8.12 11.36 -5.25
N LEU A 171 -8.98 11.62 -6.25
CA LEU A 171 -9.58 10.55 -7.02
C LEU A 171 -8.54 9.73 -7.80
N GLU A 172 -7.49 10.36 -8.33
CA GLU A 172 -6.46 9.63 -9.07
C GLU A 172 -5.72 8.65 -8.14
N TYR A 173 -5.39 9.11 -6.93
CA TYR A 173 -4.81 8.27 -5.89
C TYR A 173 -5.74 7.09 -5.53
N ILE A 174 -7.03 7.38 -5.36
CA ILE A 174 -8.05 6.37 -5.03
C ILE A 174 -8.15 5.32 -6.13
N LEU A 175 -8.28 5.75 -7.39
CA LEU A 175 -8.41 4.88 -8.55
C LEU A 175 -7.17 4.00 -8.75
N ARG A 176 -5.97 4.52 -8.48
CA ARG A 176 -4.72 3.75 -8.59
C ARG A 176 -4.53 2.75 -7.45
N SER A 177 -5.16 2.96 -6.30
CA SER A 177 -4.81 2.21 -5.08
C SER A 177 -5.38 0.81 -4.99
N GLU A 178 -6.50 0.57 -5.69
CA GLU A 178 -7.32 -0.63 -5.51
C GLU A 178 -7.66 -0.96 -4.04
N TYR A 179 -7.48 -0.02 -3.11
CA TYR A 179 -7.71 -0.22 -1.68
C TYR A 179 -8.41 0.98 -1.02
N PHE A 180 -8.04 2.21 -1.40
CA PHE A 180 -8.56 3.42 -0.79
C PHE A 180 -9.96 3.82 -1.25
N TYR A 181 -10.52 3.21 -2.31
CA TYR A 181 -11.89 3.51 -2.74
C TYR A 181 -12.94 3.21 -1.66
N LYS A 182 -12.65 2.29 -0.74
CA LYS A 182 -13.52 2.02 0.43
C LYS A 182 -13.68 3.24 1.33
N TYR A 183 -12.75 4.20 1.23
CA TYR A 183 -12.71 5.42 2.02
C TYR A 183 -13.02 6.67 1.17
N VAL A 184 -13.48 6.53 -0.09
CA VAL A 184 -13.83 7.69 -0.92
C VAL A 184 -14.83 8.56 -0.14
N ASP A 185 -14.57 9.87 -0.09
CA ASP A 185 -15.50 10.80 0.54
C ASP A 185 -16.79 10.82 -0.29
N ARG A 186 -17.86 10.29 0.31
CA ARG A 186 -19.21 10.24 -0.27
C ARG A 186 -19.66 11.59 -0.84
N GLY A 187 -19.30 12.68 -0.18
CA GLY A 187 -19.67 14.04 -0.59
C GLY A 187 -19.02 14.51 -1.88
N LEU A 188 -17.94 13.86 -2.31
CA LEU A 188 -17.22 14.20 -3.55
C LEU A 188 -17.78 13.48 -4.78
N ILE A 189 -18.40 12.31 -4.60
CA ILE A 189 -18.89 11.47 -5.70
C ILE A 189 -19.78 12.24 -6.70
N PRO A 190 -20.76 13.07 -6.26
CA PRO A 190 -21.61 13.82 -7.19
C PRO A 190 -20.85 14.88 -8.00
N ASN A 191 -19.68 15.31 -7.54
CA ASN A 191 -18.87 16.37 -8.17
C ASN A 191 -17.85 15.82 -9.17
N TYR A 192 -17.63 14.50 -9.19
CA TYR A 192 -16.79 13.87 -10.20
C TYR A 192 -17.41 13.97 -11.59
N THR A 193 -16.56 14.01 -12.61
CA THR A 193 -16.98 13.94 -14.00
C THR A 193 -17.66 12.60 -14.29
N GLN A 194 -18.43 12.55 -15.38
CA GLN A 194 -19.11 11.34 -15.82
C GLN A 194 -18.13 10.16 -16.02
N GLU A 195 -16.97 10.42 -16.62
CA GLU A 195 -15.94 9.39 -16.85
C GLU A 195 -15.36 8.88 -15.52
N GLU A 196 -15.10 9.78 -14.58
CA GLU A 196 -14.61 9.44 -13.24
C GLU A 196 -15.62 8.61 -12.44
N GLN A 197 -16.91 8.94 -12.51
CA GLN A 197 -17.97 8.17 -11.86
C GLN A 197 -18.09 6.77 -12.47
N ILE A 198 -17.94 6.62 -13.80
CA ILE A 198 -17.89 5.32 -14.47
C ILE A 198 -16.69 4.50 -13.98
N ARG A 199 -15.48 5.09 -13.97
CA ARG A 199 -14.28 4.39 -13.49
C ARG A 199 -14.42 3.95 -12.04
N LEU A 200 -14.95 4.81 -11.17
CA LEU A 200 -15.21 4.49 -9.78
C LEU A 200 -16.24 3.35 -9.63
N PHE A 201 -17.31 3.36 -10.44
CA PHE A 201 -18.29 2.27 -10.50
C PHE A 201 -17.66 0.94 -10.90
N GLU A 202 -16.85 0.91 -11.95
CA GLU A 202 -16.19 -0.30 -12.43
C GLU A 202 -15.23 -0.86 -11.39
N LEU A 203 -14.53 0.03 -10.67
CA LEU A 203 -13.60 -0.35 -9.63
C LEU A 203 -14.30 -0.92 -8.39
N PHE A 204 -15.41 -0.30 -7.97
CA PHE A 204 -16.29 -0.87 -6.95
C PHE A 204 -16.86 -2.23 -7.38
N HIS A 205 -17.29 -2.36 -8.64
CA HIS A 205 -17.84 -3.61 -9.16
C HIS A 205 -16.80 -4.74 -9.15
N LYS A 206 -15.61 -4.47 -9.69
CA LYS A 206 -14.49 -5.43 -9.70
C LYS A 206 -14.19 -5.93 -8.29
N TYR A 207 -14.04 -5.03 -7.32
CA TYR A 207 -13.77 -5.44 -5.94
C TYR A 207 -14.90 -6.30 -5.35
N ALA A 208 -16.15 -5.93 -5.62
CA ALA A 208 -17.29 -6.70 -5.15
C ALA A 208 -17.26 -8.14 -5.69
N VAL A 209 -16.97 -8.31 -6.98
CA VAL A 209 -16.80 -9.62 -7.62
C VAL A 209 -15.62 -10.39 -7.02
N ASP A 210 -14.43 -9.78 -6.94
CA ASP A 210 -13.20 -10.44 -6.47
C ASP A 210 -13.31 -10.93 -5.01
N ASN A 211 -14.19 -10.32 -4.22
CA ASN A 211 -14.36 -10.63 -2.79
C ASN A 211 -15.71 -11.29 -2.48
N ASN A 212 -16.47 -11.70 -3.49
CA ASN A 212 -17.82 -12.27 -3.35
C ASN A 212 -18.74 -11.40 -2.47
N ILE A 213 -18.62 -10.07 -2.60
CA ILE A 213 -19.45 -9.12 -1.86
C ILE A 213 -20.74 -8.94 -2.64
N ASP A 214 -21.81 -9.40 -2.03
CA ASP A 214 -23.13 -9.15 -2.53
C ASP A 214 -23.61 -7.74 -2.10
N VAL A 215 -23.74 -6.85 -3.09
CA VAL A 215 -24.02 -5.41 -2.92
C VAL A 215 -25.48 -5.16 -2.56
N TYR A 216 -26.38 -6.10 -2.86
CA TYR A 216 -27.80 -6.04 -2.52
C TYR A 216 -28.13 -6.77 -1.22
N HIS A 217 -27.16 -7.43 -0.59
CA HIS A 217 -27.30 -8.04 0.73
C HIS A 217 -26.82 -7.15 1.87
N TYR A 218 -27.69 -6.99 2.86
CA TYR A 218 -27.44 -6.56 4.25
C TYR A 218 -27.23 -5.06 4.54
N MET A 219 -28.00 -4.57 5.53
CA MET A 219 -27.74 -3.35 6.30
C MET A 219 -27.11 -3.74 7.65
N THR A 220 -25.84 -3.41 7.88
CA THR A 220 -25.28 -3.42 9.24
C THR A 220 -25.18 -2.00 9.76
N TYR A 221 -25.89 -1.74 10.85
CA TYR A 221 -25.78 -0.52 11.64
C TYR A 221 -24.37 -0.39 12.22
N GLY A 222 -23.93 0.86 12.42
CA GLY A 222 -22.67 1.15 13.11
C GLY A 222 -22.66 0.64 14.55
N ASN A 223 -21.48 0.62 15.17
CA ASN A 223 -21.37 0.30 16.59
C ASN A 223 -22.07 1.38 17.47
N SER A 224 -22.08 1.19 18.80
CA SER A 224 -22.68 2.13 19.75
C SER A 224 -22.08 3.55 19.72
N GLU A 225 -20.94 3.73 19.07
CA GLU A 225 -20.26 5.02 18.88
C GLU A 225 -20.55 5.63 17.50
N GLY A 226 -21.38 4.98 16.68
CA GLY A 226 -21.74 5.43 15.33
C GLY A 226 -20.70 5.11 14.26
N ILE A 227 -19.66 4.31 14.58
CA ILE A 227 -18.64 3.89 13.62
C ILE A 227 -19.23 2.80 12.72
N MET A 228 -19.28 3.06 11.41
CA MET A 228 -19.73 2.09 10.41
C MET A 228 -18.59 1.13 10.02
N PRO A 229 -18.86 -0.18 9.84
CA PRO A 229 -17.91 -1.10 9.24
C PRO A 229 -17.41 -0.60 7.88
N ILE A 230 -16.16 -0.91 7.52
CA ILE A 230 -15.55 -0.50 6.25
C ILE A 230 -16.38 -1.02 5.06
N GLU A 231 -16.89 -2.24 5.16
CA GLU A 231 -17.78 -2.86 4.17
C GLU A 231 -19.09 -2.08 4.02
N THR A 232 -19.60 -1.49 5.09
CA THR A 232 -20.79 -0.60 5.05
C THR A 232 -20.49 0.70 4.31
N ILE A 233 -19.32 1.32 4.55
CA ILE A 233 -18.90 2.54 3.85
C ILE A 233 -18.73 2.25 2.35
N PHE A 234 -18.00 1.19 2.00
CA PHE A 234 -17.84 0.73 0.63
C PHE A 234 -19.20 0.54 -0.08
N LYS A 235 -20.12 -0.23 0.52
CA LYS A 235 -21.44 -0.49 -0.07
C LYS A 235 -22.25 0.79 -0.27
N THR A 236 -22.23 1.69 0.70
CA THR A 236 -22.94 2.98 0.63
C THR A 236 -22.43 3.81 -0.54
N ASN A 237 -21.10 3.96 -0.64
CA ASN A 237 -20.48 4.70 -1.73
C ASN A 237 -20.78 4.04 -3.08
N TYR A 238 -20.75 2.71 -3.14
CA TYR A 238 -21.09 1.98 -4.36
C TYR A 238 -22.55 2.21 -4.79
N GLN A 239 -23.50 2.11 -3.86
CA GLN A 239 -24.90 2.40 -4.11
C GLN A 239 -25.13 3.84 -4.59
N ASP A 240 -24.40 4.82 -4.04
CA ASP A 240 -24.54 6.20 -4.47
C ASP A 240 -24.01 6.44 -5.89
N VAL A 241 -22.87 5.83 -6.24
CA VAL A 241 -22.39 5.86 -7.62
C VAL A 241 -23.43 5.25 -8.56
N ILE A 242 -24.00 4.09 -8.22
CA ILE A 242 -25.06 3.44 -9.02
C ILE A 242 -26.25 4.40 -9.19
N LYS A 243 -26.72 5.03 -8.11
CA LYS A 243 -27.84 6.01 -8.18
C LYS A 243 -27.52 7.19 -9.10
N ILE A 244 -26.29 7.70 -9.04
CA ILE A 244 -25.87 8.85 -9.87
C ILE A 244 -25.86 8.43 -11.34
N LEU A 245 -25.25 7.29 -11.66
CA LEU A 245 -25.18 6.79 -13.04
C LEU A 245 -26.57 6.46 -13.61
N LEU A 246 -27.47 5.88 -12.82
CA LEU A 246 -28.84 5.61 -13.28
C LEU A 246 -29.67 6.87 -13.56
N LYS A 247 -29.34 8.00 -12.95
CA LYS A 247 -30.02 9.28 -13.21
C LYS A 247 -29.61 9.91 -14.54
N ASN A 248 -28.47 9.50 -15.11
CA ASN A 248 -27.97 10.03 -16.37
C ASN A 248 -28.23 9.00 -17.50
N PRO A 249 -29.08 9.31 -18.50
CA PRO A 249 -29.38 8.40 -19.60
C PRO A 249 -28.14 7.92 -20.37
N GLU A 250 -27.07 8.72 -20.43
CA GLU A 250 -25.83 8.37 -21.14
C GLU A 250 -25.02 7.30 -20.40
N THR A 251 -25.14 7.20 -19.08
CA THR A 251 -24.39 6.24 -18.26
C THR A 251 -25.23 5.13 -17.66
N GLU A 252 -26.56 5.19 -17.80
CA GLU A 252 -27.48 4.15 -17.35
C GLU A 252 -27.13 2.77 -17.93
N SER A 253 -26.68 2.74 -19.20
CA SER A 253 -26.27 1.52 -19.89
C SER A 253 -25.09 0.82 -19.21
N VAL A 254 -24.18 1.57 -18.58
CA VAL A 254 -23.02 1.05 -17.85
C VAL A 254 -23.48 0.22 -16.64
N VAL A 255 -24.45 0.72 -15.88
CA VAL A 255 -25.02 0.01 -14.73
C VAL A 255 -25.82 -1.21 -15.18
N LYS A 256 -26.65 -1.04 -16.22
CA LYS A 256 -27.50 -2.12 -16.77
C LYS A 256 -26.73 -3.29 -17.38
N LYS A 257 -25.43 -3.13 -17.64
CA LYS A 257 -24.53 -4.23 -18.01
C LYS A 257 -24.37 -5.26 -16.89
N TYR A 258 -24.48 -4.83 -15.63
CA TYR A 258 -24.16 -5.64 -14.45
C TYR A 258 -25.36 -5.92 -13.55
N TYR A 259 -26.42 -5.11 -13.65
CA TYR A 259 -27.63 -5.29 -12.84
C TYR A 259 -28.88 -5.44 -13.70
N THR A 260 -29.73 -6.40 -13.33
CA THR A 260 -31.10 -6.50 -13.87
C THR A 260 -31.98 -5.39 -13.29
N LYS A 261 -33.14 -5.16 -13.91
CA LYS A 261 -34.12 -4.22 -13.37
C LYS A 261 -34.59 -4.62 -11.96
N ASN A 262 -34.87 -5.91 -11.69
CA ASN A 262 -35.35 -6.29 -10.35
C ASN A 262 -34.26 -6.12 -9.28
N GLN A 263 -32.99 -6.35 -9.63
CA GLN A 263 -31.86 -6.09 -8.73
C GLN A 263 -31.72 -4.59 -8.40
N LEU A 264 -31.87 -3.72 -9.40
CA LEU A 264 -31.87 -2.26 -9.19
C LEU A 264 -33.08 -1.78 -8.37
N ASP A 265 -34.27 -2.32 -8.64
CA ASP A 265 -35.47 -2.02 -7.88
C ASP A 265 -35.30 -2.44 -6.40
N TRP A 266 -34.64 -3.57 -6.14
CA TRP A 266 -34.32 -4.01 -4.78
C TRP A 266 -33.36 -3.08 -4.05
N LEU A 267 -32.30 -2.65 -4.74
CA LEU A 267 -31.30 -1.75 -4.17
C LEU A 267 -31.89 -0.43 -3.67
N PHE A 268 -32.96 0.09 -4.29
CA PHE A 268 -33.44 1.46 -4.04
C PHE A 268 -34.91 1.60 -3.65
N CYS A 269 -35.76 0.60 -3.88
CA CYS A 269 -37.21 0.80 -3.86
C CYS A 269 -38.01 -0.26 -3.09
N ILE A 270 -37.40 -1.26 -2.45
CA ILE A 270 -38.13 -2.39 -1.83
C ILE A 270 -37.89 -2.50 -0.32
N ASN A 271 -38.93 -2.91 0.40
CA ASN A 271 -38.87 -3.28 1.82
C ASN A 271 -37.94 -4.48 1.99
N GLN A 272 -36.85 -4.30 2.73
CA GLN A 272 -35.82 -5.32 2.95
C GLN A 272 -36.33 -6.57 3.68
N ASN A 273 -37.53 -6.51 4.27
CA ASN A 273 -38.19 -7.64 4.94
C ASN A 273 -39.07 -8.48 4.00
N ASP A 274 -39.13 -8.18 2.69
CA ASP A 274 -39.89 -8.97 1.71
C ASP A 274 -39.09 -10.21 1.26
N GLU A 275 -39.12 -11.27 2.08
CA GLU A 275 -38.41 -12.54 1.82
C GLU A 275 -38.80 -13.20 0.49
N LYS A 276 -40.06 -13.03 0.05
CA LYS A 276 -40.52 -13.61 -1.20
C LYS A 276 -39.85 -12.90 -2.37
N ARG A 277 -39.86 -11.58 -2.37
CA ARG A 277 -39.23 -10.78 -3.42
C ARG A 277 -37.72 -10.93 -3.41
N TYR A 278 -37.11 -11.04 -2.22
CA TYR A 278 -35.69 -11.34 -2.05
C TYR A 278 -35.28 -12.64 -2.78
N ASN A 279 -36.05 -13.72 -2.58
CA ASN A 279 -35.80 -14.99 -3.26
C ASN A 279 -35.97 -14.89 -4.79
N GLU A 280 -36.89 -14.05 -5.28
CA GLU A 280 -37.03 -13.79 -6.72
C GLU A 280 -35.79 -13.09 -7.30
N ILE A 281 -35.18 -12.17 -6.55
CA ILE A 281 -33.98 -11.42 -6.98
C ILE A 281 -32.72 -12.26 -6.92
N LEU A 282 -32.61 -13.14 -5.92
CA LEU A 282 -31.50 -14.10 -5.83
C LEU A 282 -31.41 -14.99 -7.08
N ASN A 283 -32.54 -15.27 -7.72
CA ASN A 283 -32.61 -16.06 -8.93
C ASN A 283 -32.64 -15.21 -10.22
N ASP A 284 -32.62 -13.88 -10.09
CA ASP A 284 -32.66 -12.95 -11.22
C ASP A 284 -31.23 -12.56 -11.61
N HIS A 285 -30.68 -13.31 -12.55
CA HIS A 285 -29.37 -13.04 -13.12
C HIS A 285 -29.52 -12.47 -14.51
N ILE A 286 -28.62 -11.55 -14.88
CA ILE A 286 -28.44 -11.18 -16.28
C ILE A 286 -28.13 -12.47 -17.04
N LYS A 287 -28.95 -12.80 -18.04
CA LYS A 287 -28.60 -13.81 -19.03
C LYS A 287 -27.37 -13.28 -19.75
N ILE A 288 -26.20 -13.72 -19.33
CA ILE A 288 -24.98 -13.52 -20.08
C ILE A 288 -25.16 -14.39 -21.34
N GLU A 289 -25.75 -13.80 -22.40
CA GLU A 289 -25.47 -14.31 -23.73
C GLU A 289 -23.95 -14.36 -23.84
N GLU A 290 -23.42 -15.48 -24.31
CA GLU A 290 -22.01 -15.79 -24.44
C GLU A 290 -21.29 -14.78 -25.36
N ASN A 291 -21.13 -13.56 -24.89
CA ASN A 291 -20.18 -12.56 -25.33
C ASN A 291 -19.24 -12.29 -24.14
N VAL A 292 -18.79 -13.39 -23.54
CA VAL A 292 -17.48 -13.41 -22.90
C VAL A 292 -16.54 -12.97 -24.01
N ILE A 293 -15.92 -11.80 -23.82
CA ILE A 293 -14.66 -11.44 -24.47
C ILE A 293 -13.86 -12.74 -24.52
N SER A 294 -13.74 -13.32 -25.70
CA SER A 294 -13.16 -14.64 -25.89
C SER A 294 -11.87 -14.71 -25.09
N ASN A 295 -11.83 -15.59 -24.10
CA ASN A 295 -10.66 -15.89 -23.29
C ASN A 295 -9.52 -16.53 -24.12
N GLU A 296 -9.56 -16.42 -25.45
CA GLU A 296 -8.56 -16.92 -26.39
C GLU A 296 -7.37 -15.97 -26.60
N ASP A 297 -7.46 -14.69 -26.21
CA ASP A 297 -6.32 -13.75 -26.32
C ASP A 297 -5.54 -13.52 -25.00
N ILE A 298 -6.06 -13.94 -23.85
CA ILE A 298 -5.32 -13.87 -22.57
C ILE A 298 -4.72 -15.24 -22.18
N SER A 299 -5.22 -16.35 -22.74
CA SER A 299 -4.68 -17.69 -22.48
C SER A 299 -3.50 -18.10 -23.38
N ARG A 300 -3.18 -17.34 -24.45
CA ARG A 300 -2.04 -17.63 -25.35
C ARG A 300 -0.69 -16.99 -25.00
N LYS A 301 -0.56 -16.35 -23.83
CA LYS A 301 0.75 -15.98 -23.24
C LYS A 301 1.03 -16.60 -21.86
N LYS A 302 0.31 -17.64 -21.47
CA LYS A 302 0.74 -18.60 -20.43
C LYS A 302 1.21 -19.91 -21.06
N SER A 303 2.01 -19.84 -22.14
CA SER A 303 2.77 -21.01 -22.59
C SER A 303 3.99 -21.19 -21.67
N LYS A 304 3.86 -22.12 -20.73
CA LYS A 304 4.92 -22.99 -20.19
C LYS A 304 6.35 -22.43 -20.32
N LYS A 305 6.83 -21.76 -19.27
CA LYS A 305 8.24 -21.92 -18.87
C LYS A 305 8.26 -22.52 -17.46
N LYS A 306 8.44 -23.84 -17.42
CA LYS A 306 8.97 -24.54 -16.24
C LYS A 306 10.30 -23.86 -15.88
N TRP A 307 10.38 -23.22 -14.73
CA TRP A 307 11.64 -22.79 -14.11
C TRP A 307 11.97 -23.68 -12.91
N TRP A 308 11.96 -24.98 -13.15
CA TRP A 308 12.73 -25.93 -12.33
C TRP A 308 14.05 -26.18 -13.08
N GLY A 309 15.14 -25.63 -12.56
CA GLY A 309 16.49 -25.93 -13.05
C GLY A 309 17.46 -24.75 -13.01
N PHE A 310 17.82 -24.27 -11.81
CA PHE A 310 19.04 -23.45 -11.64
C PHE A 310 19.66 -23.61 -10.22
N TRP A 311 19.74 -24.85 -9.73
CA TRP A 311 20.65 -25.23 -8.65
C TRP A 311 21.20 -26.62 -8.96
N ASN A 312 22.27 -26.66 -9.76
CA ASN A 312 23.26 -27.75 -9.78
C ASN A 312 24.38 -27.38 -10.76
N LYS A 313 25.35 -26.61 -10.29
CA LYS A 313 26.75 -26.66 -10.72
C LYS A 313 27.55 -25.65 -9.91
N TYR A 314 27.96 -26.05 -8.69
CA TYR A 314 29.25 -25.75 -8.07
C TYR A 314 29.43 -26.73 -6.90
N ILE A 315 29.81 -27.96 -7.27
CA ILE A 315 30.76 -28.78 -6.52
C ILE A 315 31.98 -28.88 -7.42
#